data_AF-A0A962UU51-F1
#
_entry.id   AF-A0A962UU51-F1
#
_cell.length_a   1.000
_cell.length_b   1.000
_cell.length_c   1.000
_cell.angle_alpha   90.00
_cell.angle_beta   90.00
_cell.angle_gamma   90.00
#
_symmetry.space_group_name_H-M   'P 1'
#
loop_
_entity.id
_entity.type
_entity.pdbx_description
1 polymer ?
#
loop_
_entity_poly.entity_id
_entity_poly.type
_entity_poly.pdbx_seq_one_letter_code
_entity_poly.pdbx_strand_id
1 'polypeptide(L)'
;VVVDVGNTIELYSEFTRSGGNYVPFPDPHSYRLTLDALRDEAARARLRSVWDDPLSLDPSRRSARVTREIANRLANLAKSLEERHDPESVAQFLMRCLFTMFAEDVRLLPEGAFTELLRDLRQDPTSFKPMVEHLWGTMNSGGFSVVLRQAIPRFNGGLFATPEALPLEEGQIQLLIEAAQADWHDVEP
;
A
#
# COMPACT_ATOMS: atom_id res chain seq x y z
N VAL A 1 -20.95 12.46 17.39
CA VAL A 1 -21.17 13.67 16.55
C VAL A 1 -21.64 14.78 17.46
N VAL A 2 -21.01 15.94 17.42
CA VAL A 2 -21.44 17.15 18.12
C VAL A 2 -21.76 18.19 17.06
N VAL A 3 -22.87 18.93 17.21
CA VAL A 3 -23.32 19.91 16.23
C VAL A 3 -23.53 21.25 16.90
N ASP A 4 -22.85 22.27 16.38
CA ASP A 4 -23.18 23.67 16.61
C ASP A 4 -24.06 24.14 15.44
N VAL A 5 -25.36 24.32 15.73
CA VAL A 5 -26.37 24.51 14.70
C VAL A 5 -26.12 25.81 13.94
N GLY A 6 -25.92 25.69 12.63
CA GLY A 6 -25.64 26.83 11.75
C GLY A 6 -24.16 27.20 11.63
N ASN A 7 -23.25 26.43 12.24
CA ASN A 7 -21.83 26.76 12.26
C ASN A 7 -20.94 25.55 11.93
N THR A 8 -20.95 24.52 12.78
CA THR A 8 -20.00 23.40 12.68
C THR A 8 -20.61 22.04 13.04
N ILE A 9 -20.04 21.00 12.43
CA ILE A 9 -20.26 19.60 12.79
C ILE A 9 -18.91 19.02 13.20
N GLU A 10 -18.80 18.53 14.43
CA GLU A 10 -17.59 17.94 14.96
C GLU A 10 -17.73 16.40 15.02
N LEU A 11 -16.73 15.72 14.48
CA LEU A 11 -16.68 14.27 14.42
C LEU A 11 -15.69 13.72 15.45
N TYR A 12 -16.14 12.68 16.15
CA TYR A 12 -15.34 11.96 17.12
C TYR A 12 -15.58 10.46 16.94
N SER A 13 -14.54 9.67 17.20
CA SER A 13 -14.59 8.20 17.12
C SER A 13 -14.13 7.54 18.41
N GLU A 14 -14.74 6.40 18.74
CA GLU A 14 -14.25 5.43 19.72
C GLU A 14 -14.47 4.03 19.10
N PHE A 15 -13.66 3.71 18.08
CA PHE A 15 -13.87 2.48 17.29
C PHE A 15 -13.63 1.19 18.10
N THR A 16 -12.90 1.27 19.20
CA THR A 16 -12.67 0.17 20.15
C THR A 16 -13.94 -0.27 20.88
N ARG A 17 -15.01 0.56 20.91
CA ARG A 17 -16.30 0.27 21.57
C ARG A 17 -16.15 -0.12 23.04
N SER A 18 -15.08 0.36 23.68
CA SER A 18 -14.76 0.11 25.08
C SER A 18 -15.51 1.05 26.03
N GLY A 19 -16.15 2.10 25.48
CA GLY A 19 -16.74 3.17 26.28
C GLY A 19 -15.69 4.15 26.83
N GLY A 20 -14.47 4.13 26.28
CA GLY A 20 -13.38 5.01 26.64
C GLY A 20 -13.50 6.42 26.05
N ASN A 21 -12.35 7.06 25.86
CA ASN A 21 -12.29 8.43 25.38
C ASN A 21 -12.63 8.51 23.88
N TYR A 22 -13.51 9.44 23.53
CA TYR A 22 -13.81 9.81 22.16
C TYR A 22 -12.70 10.72 21.63
N VAL A 23 -12.03 10.30 20.55
CA VAL A 23 -10.94 11.07 19.93
C VAL A 23 -11.46 11.84 18.71
N PRO A 24 -10.93 13.05 18.44
CA PRO A 24 -11.22 13.78 17.19
C PRO A 24 -11.01 12.90 15.95
N PHE A 25 -11.96 12.91 15.02
CA PHE A 25 -11.93 12.10 13.80
C PHE A 25 -12.09 12.96 12.53
N PRO A 26 -11.31 12.75 11.46
CA PRO A 26 -10.30 11.70 11.29
C PRO A 26 -8.97 12.01 12.00
N ASP A 27 -8.71 13.29 12.29
CA ASP A 27 -7.51 13.74 12.98
C ASP A 27 -7.80 15.01 13.80
N PRO A 28 -6.92 15.41 14.75
CA PRO A 28 -7.12 16.57 15.61
C PRO A 28 -7.22 17.93 14.90
N HIS A 29 -6.77 18.03 13.64
CA HIS A 29 -6.78 19.28 12.87
C HIS A 29 -8.01 19.40 11.97
N SER A 30 -8.60 18.29 11.52
CA SER A 30 -9.68 18.27 10.53
C SER A 30 -11.04 17.74 11.05
N TYR A 31 -11.15 17.44 12.35
CA TYR A 31 -12.38 16.90 12.93
C TYR A 31 -13.59 17.85 12.97
N ARG A 32 -13.36 19.15 12.75
CA ARG A 32 -14.40 20.19 12.70
C ARG A 32 -14.74 20.52 11.26
N LEU A 33 -15.96 20.19 10.85
CA LEU A 33 -16.49 20.52 9.53
C LEU A 33 -17.32 21.79 9.64
N THR A 34 -16.89 22.88 8.99
CA THR A 34 -17.70 24.09 8.83
C THR A 34 -18.77 23.88 7.76
N LEU A 35 -19.80 24.74 7.72
CA LEU A 35 -20.79 24.69 6.64
C LEU A 35 -20.17 24.85 5.25
N ASP A 36 -19.13 25.67 5.11
CA ASP A 36 -18.43 25.82 3.82
C ASP A 36 -17.68 24.54 3.42
N ALA A 37 -17.14 23.78 4.38
CA ALA A 37 -16.51 22.49 4.11
C ALA A 37 -17.50 21.47 3.53
N LEU A 38 -18.82 21.63 3.73
CA LEU A 38 -19.83 20.77 3.10
C LEU A 38 -19.93 20.93 1.58
N ARG A 39 -19.25 21.93 0.99
CA ARG A 39 -19.11 22.00 -0.47
C ARG A 39 -18.19 20.89 -0.99
N ASP A 40 -17.27 20.40 -0.18
CA ASP A 40 -16.41 19.26 -0.51
C ASP A 40 -17.24 17.97 -0.55
N GLU A 41 -17.08 17.20 -1.62
CA GLU A 41 -17.70 15.89 -1.76
C GLU A 41 -17.14 14.88 -0.76
N ALA A 42 -15.85 14.93 -0.45
CA ALA A 42 -15.21 14.03 0.52
C ALA A 42 -15.77 14.25 1.94
N ALA A 43 -16.00 15.52 2.32
CA ALA A 43 -16.61 15.85 3.60
C ALA A 43 -18.05 15.32 3.71
N ARG A 44 -18.85 15.48 2.65
CA ARG A 44 -20.23 14.96 2.59
C ARG A 44 -20.27 13.43 2.59
N ALA A 45 -19.36 12.78 1.87
CA ALA A 45 -19.25 11.33 1.84
C ALA A 45 -18.90 10.78 3.22
N ARG A 46 -17.91 11.37 3.91
CA ARG A 46 -17.55 11.00 5.28
C ARG A 46 -18.73 11.15 6.23
N LEU A 47 -19.44 12.29 6.17
CA LEU A 47 -20.63 12.50 6.97
C LEU A 47 -21.65 11.41 6.71
N ARG A 48 -21.99 11.12 5.44
CA ARG A 48 -22.91 10.02 5.10
C ARG A 48 -22.48 8.69 5.73
N SER A 49 -21.21 8.31 5.62
CA SER A 49 -20.66 7.08 6.21
C SER A 49 -20.85 7.01 7.73
N VAL A 50 -20.86 8.13 8.45
CA VAL A 50 -21.10 8.12 9.91
C VAL A 50 -22.47 7.52 10.27
N TRP A 51 -23.48 7.69 9.41
CA TRP A 51 -24.82 7.14 9.64
C TRP A 51 -25.05 5.81 8.93
N ASP A 52 -24.57 5.67 7.69
CA ASP A 52 -24.88 4.50 6.86
C ASP A 52 -23.98 3.28 7.19
N ASP A 53 -22.69 3.51 7.40
CA ASP A 53 -21.71 2.46 7.74
C ASP A 53 -20.53 3.05 8.55
N PRO A 54 -20.75 3.38 9.84
CA PRO A 54 -19.73 4.05 10.65
C PRO A 54 -18.46 3.22 10.85
N LEU A 55 -18.54 1.89 10.76
CA LEU A 55 -17.38 1.03 10.94
C LEU A 55 -16.49 0.97 9.70
N SER A 56 -16.96 1.40 8.53
CA SER A 56 -16.09 1.65 7.37
C SER A 56 -15.07 2.78 7.62
N LEU A 57 -15.37 3.65 8.58
CA LEU A 57 -14.52 4.78 8.96
C LEU A 57 -13.36 4.38 9.90
N ASP A 58 -13.40 3.18 10.48
CA ASP A 58 -12.36 2.64 11.35
C ASP A 58 -11.06 2.34 10.56
N PRO A 59 -9.95 3.05 10.84
CA PRO A 59 -8.67 2.79 10.20
C PRO A 59 -8.23 1.33 10.33
N SER A 60 -8.42 0.71 11.51
CA SER A 60 -8.01 -0.67 11.75
C SER A 60 -8.74 -1.67 10.86
N ARG A 61 -9.99 -1.38 10.50
CA ARG A 61 -10.77 -2.20 9.56
C ARG A 61 -10.36 -1.97 8.12
N ARG A 62 -9.99 -0.74 7.74
CA ARG A 62 -9.46 -0.46 6.40
C ARG A 62 -8.13 -1.18 6.21
N SER A 63 -7.18 -1.02 7.14
CA SER A 63 -5.92 -1.78 7.18
C SER A 63 -6.19 -3.28 7.09
N ALA A 64 -7.01 -3.85 7.99
CA ALA A 64 -7.27 -5.28 8.00
C ALA A 64 -7.94 -5.81 6.71
N ARG A 65 -8.81 -5.02 6.07
CA ARG A 65 -9.43 -5.40 4.79
C ARG A 65 -8.40 -5.38 3.67
N VAL A 66 -7.59 -4.32 3.59
CA VAL A 66 -6.50 -4.17 2.62
C VAL A 66 -5.51 -5.32 2.78
N THR A 67 -5.05 -5.59 4.00
CA THR A 67 -4.15 -6.72 4.32
C THR A 67 -4.74 -8.07 3.89
N ARG A 68 -6.05 -8.33 4.11
CA ARG A 68 -6.68 -9.61 3.70
C ARG A 68 -6.79 -9.77 2.20
N GLU A 69 -7.20 -8.73 1.49
CA GLU A 69 -7.36 -8.79 0.04
C GLU A 69 -6.02 -8.99 -0.66
N ILE A 70 -5.01 -8.24 -0.23
CA ILE A 70 -3.62 -8.41 -0.63
C ILE A 70 -3.13 -9.83 -0.31
N ALA A 71 -3.35 -10.32 0.93
CA ALA A 71 -2.89 -11.64 1.34
C ALA A 71 -3.47 -12.75 0.45
N ASN A 72 -4.73 -12.64 0.04
CA ASN A 72 -5.33 -13.60 -0.90
C ASN A 72 -4.65 -13.56 -2.28
N ARG A 73 -4.35 -12.36 -2.81
CA ARG A 73 -3.65 -12.19 -4.10
C ARG A 73 -2.22 -12.75 -4.05
N LEU A 74 -1.49 -12.44 -2.99
CA LEU A 74 -0.14 -12.95 -2.76
C LEU A 74 -0.12 -14.45 -2.50
N ALA A 75 -1.10 -15.01 -1.81
CA ALA A 75 -1.22 -16.45 -1.61
C ALA A 75 -1.42 -17.20 -2.93
N ASN A 76 -2.25 -16.65 -3.83
CA ASN A 76 -2.42 -17.21 -5.17
C ASN A 76 -1.11 -17.16 -5.97
N LEU A 77 -0.38 -16.04 -5.90
CA LEU A 77 0.92 -15.91 -6.55
C LEU A 77 1.94 -16.88 -5.97
N ALA A 78 2.06 -16.96 -4.63
CA ALA A 78 2.96 -17.87 -3.93
C ALA A 78 2.72 -19.32 -4.36
N LYS A 79 1.46 -19.76 -4.34
CA LYS A 79 1.08 -21.11 -4.75
C LYS A 79 1.50 -21.43 -6.19
N SER A 80 1.34 -20.47 -7.11
CA SER A 80 1.76 -20.65 -8.51
C SER A 80 3.29 -20.73 -8.70
N LEU A 81 4.06 -20.11 -7.80
CA LEU A 81 5.52 -20.11 -7.85
C LEU A 81 6.11 -21.34 -7.17
N GLU A 82 5.50 -21.81 -6.08
CA GLU A 82 5.90 -23.03 -5.36
C GLU A 82 5.80 -24.31 -6.21
N GLU A 83 5.08 -24.28 -7.35
CA GLU A 83 5.09 -25.38 -8.32
C GLU A 83 6.45 -25.56 -9.02
N ARG A 84 7.27 -24.49 -9.07
CA ARG A 84 8.53 -24.44 -9.84
C ARG A 84 9.74 -23.98 -9.03
N HIS A 85 9.53 -23.46 -7.83
CA HIS A 85 10.55 -22.87 -6.97
C HIS A 85 10.41 -23.37 -5.53
N ASP A 86 11.50 -23.33 -4.76
CA ASP A 86 11.44 -23.70 -3.36
C ASP A 86 10.68 -22.64 -2.54
N PRO A 87 9.95 -23.04 -1.47
CA PRO A 87 9.13 -22.11 -0.69
C PRO A 87 9.93 -20.96 -0.03
N GLU A 88 11.21 -21.19 0.29
CA GLU A 88 12.05 -20.17 0.91
C GLU A 88 12.37 -19.05 -0.07
N SER A 89 12.79 -19.39 -1.29
CA SER A 89 13.02 -18.46 -2.40
C SER A 89 11.76 -17.68 -2.75
N VAL A 90 10.60 -18.34 -2.79
CA VAL A 90 9.31 -17.69 -3.05
C VAL A 90 8.99 -16.68 -1.94
N ALA A 91 9.13 -17.07 -0.67
CA ALA A 91 8.87 -16.18 0.46
C ALA A 91 9.78 -14.95 0.45
N GLN A 92 11.09 -15.13 0.20
CA GLN A 92 12.03 -14.02 0.11
C GLN A 92 11.74 -13.10 -1.09
N PHE A 93 11.40 -13.66 -2.24
CA PHE A 93 10.99 -12.90 -3.43
C PHE A 93 9.76 -12.04 -3.17
N LEU A 94 8.72 -12.62 -2.57
CA LEU A 94 7.49 -11.90 -2.23
C LEU A 94 7.77 -10.81 -1.19
N MET A 95 8.58 -11.08 -0.17
CA MET A 95 8.98 -10.09 0.83
C MET A 95 9.68 -8.87 0.20
N ARG A 96 10.55 -9.08 -0.80
CA ARG A 96 11.18 -7.98 -1.55
C ARG A 96 10.17 -7.20 -2.39
N CYS A 97 9.24 -7.88 -3.05
CA CYS A 97 8.17 -7.21 -3.80
C CYS A 97 7.31 -6.33 -2.89
N LEU A 98 6.89 -6.88 -1.74
CA LEU A 98 6.10 -6.18 -0.73
C LEU A 98 6.80 -4.93 -0.22
N PHE A 99 8.07 -5.07 0.16
CA PHE A 99 8.84 -3.94 0.62
C PHE A 99 9.02 -2.87 -0.46
N THR A 100 9.12 -3.27 -1.74
CA THR A 100 9.24 -2.33 -2.86
C THR A 100 7.93 -1.54 -3.07
N MET A 101 6.77 -2.19 -2.94
CA MET A 101 5.45 -1.54 -2.97
C MET A 101 5.29 -0.58 -1.77
N PHE A 102 5.65 -1.03 -0.57
CA PHE A 102 5.65 -0.17 0.62
C PHE A 102 6.56 1.05 0.44
N ALA A 103 7.75 0.87 -0.17
CA ALA A 103 8.71 1.95 -0.36
C ALA A 103 8.23 3.02 -1.34
N GLU A 104 7.46 2.69 -2.38
CA GLU A 104 6.87 3.70 -3.28
C GLU A 104 5.73 4.47 -2.61
N ASP A 105 4.91 3.79 -1.82
CA ASP A 105 3.77 4.41 -1.13
C ASP A 105 4.27 5.40 -0.06
N VAL A 106 5.20 4.98 0.81
CA VAL A 106 5.78 5.88 1.83
C VAL A 106 6.82 6.87 1.29
N ARG A 107 6.91 7.00 -0.05
CA ARG A 107 7.75 7.96 -0.79
C ARG A 107 9.26 7.83 -0.57
N LEU A 108 9.75 6.62 -0.25
CA LEU A 108 11.18 6.30 -0.32
C LEU A 108 11.65 6.04 -1.76
N LEU A 109 10.73 5.52 -2.59
CA LEU A 109 10.78 5.59 -4.04
C LEU A 109 9.73 6.61 -4.51
N PRO A 110 9.77 7.10 -5.76
CA PRO A 110 8.69 7.92 -6.27
C PRO A 110 7.41 7.11 -6.29
N GLU A 111 6.34 7.85 -6.03
CA GLU A 111 4.98 7.36 -6.00
C GLU A 111 4.65 6.60 -7.30
N GLY A 112 4.27 5.32 -7.16
CA GLY A 112 3.89 4.44 -8.27
C GLY A 112 5.03 3.96 -9.18
N ALA A 113 6.30 4.25 -8.88
CA ALA A 113 7.42 3.90 -9.77
C ALA A 113 7.59 2.38 -9.99
N PHE A 114 7.38 1.56 -8.97
CA PHE A 114 7.40 0.11 -9.09
C PHE A 114 6.12 -0.41 -9.74
N THR A 115 4.97 0.15 -9.40
CA THR A 115 3.69 -0.18 -10.06
C THR A 115 3.76 0.05 -11.57
N GLU A 116 4.30 1.17 -12.04
CA GLU A 116 4.46 1.43 -13.48
C GLU A 116 5.48 0.49 -14.13
N LEU A 117 6.60 0.21 -13.45
CA LEU A 117 7.57 -0.77 -13.93
C LEU A 117 6.91 -2.15 -14.14
N LEU A 118 6.07 -2.61 -13.21
CA LEU A 118 5.35 -3.87 -13.34
C LEU A 118 4.39 -3.86 -14.54
N ARG A 119 3.70 -2.75 -14.81
CA ARG A 119 2.79 -2.61 -15.96
C ARG A 119 3.54 -2.72 -17.29
N ASP A 120 4.71 -2.11 -17.38
CA ASP A 120 5.59 -2.21 -18.54
C ASP A 120 6.10 -3.66 -18.71
N LEU A 121 6.57 -4.27 -17.63
CA LEU A 121 7.07 -5.65 -17.61
C LEU A 121 5.98 -6.69 -17.91
N ARG A 122 4.71 -6.39 -17.69
CA ARG A 122 3.62 -7.27 -18.11
C ARG A 122 3.58 -7.44 -19.64
N GLN A 123 3.98 -6.42 -20.40
CA GLN A 123 4.06 -6.50 -21.87
C GLN A 123 5.30 -7.28 -22.36
N ASP A 124 6.35 -7.35 -21.53
CA ASP A 124 7.55 -8.15 -21.77
C ASP A 124 7.99 -8.89 -20.51
N PRO A 125 7.33 -10.02 -20.18
CA PRO A 125 7.65 -10.79 -18.97
C PRO A 125 9.08 -11.33 -18.95
N THR A 126 9.73 -11.47 -20.12
CA THR A 126 11.11 -11.97 -20.20
C THR A 126 12.12 -10.99 -19.60
N SER A 127 11.80 -9.69 -19.62
CA SER A 127 12.60 -8.64 -19.00
C SER A 127 12.33 -8.46 -17.50
N PHE A 128 11.34 -9.18 -16.93
CA PHE A 128 10.93 -8.98 -15.54
C PHE A 128 12.09 -9.18 -14.57
N LYS A 129 12.69 -10.38 -14.59
CA LYS A 129 13.77 -10.75 -13.69
C LYS A 129 14.93 -9.75 -13.76
N PRO A 130 15.60 -9.54 -14.91
CA PRO A 130 16.76 -8.66 -14.95
C PRO A 130 16.46 -7.21 -14.53
N MET A 131 15.28 -6.66 -14.87
CA MET A 131 14.93 -5.30 -14.48
C MET A 131 14.69 -5.14 -12.98
N VAL A 132 13.98 -6.10 -12.37
CA VAL A 132 13.69 -6.09 -10.93
C VAL A 132 14.96 -6.33 -10.11
N GLU A 133 15.83 -7.26 -10.53
CA GLU A 133 17.12 -7.50 -9.88
C GLU A 133 18.02 -6.25 -9.93
N HIS A 134 18.03 -5.53 -11.06
CA HIS A 134 18.76 -4.25 -11.18
C HIS A 134 18.21 -3.16 -10.26
N LEU A 135 16.89 -3.04 -10.15
CA LEU A 135 16.26 -2.11 -9.23
C LEU A 135 16.66 -2.43 -7.79
N TRP A 136 16.51 -3.68 -7.36
CA TRP A 136 16.86 -4.13 -6.01
C TRP A 136 18.34 -4.00 -5.70
N GLY A 137 19.21 -4.27 -6.67
CA GLY A 137 20.65 -4.00 -6.54
C GLY A 137 20.92 -2.53 -6.24
N THR A 138 20.22 -1.62 -6.94
CA THR A 138 20.34 -0.16 -6.67
C THR A 138 19.73 0.21 -5.32
N MET A 139 18.63 -0.42 -4.90
CA MET A 139 18.06 -0.20 -3.57
C MET A 139 19.04 -0.63 -2.47
N ASN A 140 19.81 -1.70 -2.66
CA ASN A 140 20.81 -2.17 -1.69
C ASN A 140 22.05 -1.26 -1.60
N SER A 141 22.51 -0.69 -2.71
CA SER A 141 23.69 0.19 -2.74
C SER A 141 23.36 1.67 -2.50
N GLY A 142 22.13 2.08 -2.83
CA GLY A 142 21.78 3.47 -3.10
C GLY A 142 22.41 3.96 -4.41
N GLY A 143 22.02 5.17 -4.83
CA GLY A 143 22.59 5.84 -6.00
C GLY A 143 21.59 6.00 -7.14
N PHE A 144 22.08 6.15 -8.37
CA PHE A 144 21.23 6.40 -9.54
C PHE A 144 20.67 5.09 -10.12
N SER A 145 19.35 4.91 -10.05
CA SER A 145 18.63 3.81 -10.67
C SER A 145 18.38 4.13 -12.14
N VAL A 146 18.92 3.31 -13.04
CA VAL A 146 18.64 3.40 -14.48
C VAL A 146 17.21 2.96 -14.81
N VAL A 147 16.65 2.06 -14.01
CA VAL A 147 15.28 1.54 -14.15
C VAL A 147 14.27 2.65 -13.87
N LEU A 148 14.49 3.41 -12.80
CA LEU A 148 13.59 4.51 -12.40
C LEU A 148 14.06 5.90 -12.88
N ARG A 149 15.23 5.97 -13.52
CA ARG A 149 15.87 7.20 -14.04
C ARG A 149 16.06 8.31 -13.00
N GLN A 150 16.47 7.95 -11.79
CA GLN A 150 16.61 8.89 -10.67
C GLN A 150 17.55 8.38 -9.57
N ALA A 151 17.97 9.26 -8.68
CA ALA A 151 18.67 8.88 -7.46
C ALA A 151 17.69 8.32 -6.41
N ILE A 152 18.00 7.15 -5.85
CA ILE A 152 17.24 6.52 -4.76
C ILE A 152 18.13 6.31 -3.52
N PRO A 153 17.56 6.37 -2.31
CA PRO A 153 18.32 6.13 -1.08
C PRO A 153 18.78 4.67 -0.99
N ARG A 154 19.78 4.44 -0.14
CA ARG A 154 20.20 3.10 0.24
C ARG A 154 19.25 2.52 1.29
N PHE A 155 18.70 1.35 1.01
CA PHE A 155 17.84 0.60 1.91
C PHE A 155 18.71 -0.36 2.74
N ASN A 156 18.82 -0.10 4.05
CA ASN A 156 19.57 -0.93 4.98
C ASN A 156 18.76 -2.18 5.38
N GLY A 157 19.41 -3.20 5.96
CA GLY A 157 18.69 -4.34 6.56
C GLY A 157 18.79 -5.67 5.81
N GLY A 158 19.65 -5.79 4.80
CA GLY A 158 20.01 -7.07 4.18
C GLY A 158 18.95 -7.71 3.27
N LEU A 159 17.70 -7.21 3.28
CA LEU A 159 16.62 -7.73 2.44
C LEU A 159 16.97 -7.75 0.94
N PHE A 160 17.69 -6.71 0.49
CA PHE A 160 18.17 -6.57 -0.89
C PHE A 160 19.64 -6.97 -1.07
N ALA A 161 20.28 -7.59 -0.07
CA ALA A 161 21.68 -8.01 -0.18
C ALA A 161 21.88 -9.07 -1.26
N THR A 162 20.90 -9.95 -1.41
CA THR A 162 20.78 -10.90 -2.53
C THR A 162 19.53 -10.51 -3.33
N PRO A 163 19.67 -9.66 -4.36
CA PRO A 163 18.53 -9.13 -5.11
C PRO A 163 18.02 -10.16 -6.12
N GLU A 164 17.74 -11.39 -5.70
CA GLU A 164 17.28 -12.45 -6.59
C GLU A 164 15.77 -12.34 -6.84
N ALA A 165 15.41 -12.23 -8.13
CA ALA A 165 14.03 -12.25 -8.59
C ALA A 165 13.66 -13.57 -9.27
N LEU A 166 12.41 -13.99 -9.11
CA LEU A 166 11.88 -15.14 -9.82
C LEU A 166 11.32 -14.70 -11.18
N PRO A 167 11.50 -15.50 -12.25
CA PRO A 167 10.86 -15.22 -13.52
C PRO A 167 9.33 -15.35 -13.35
N LEU A 168 8.59 -14.36 -13.86
CA LEU A 168 7.14 -14.35 -13.80
C LEU A 168 6.54 -14.41 -15.19
N GLU A 169 5.41 -15.09 -15.30
CA GLU A 169 4.54 -15.02 -16.47
C GLU A 169 3.62 -13.79 -16.41
N GLU A 170 3.03 -13.41 -17.54
CA GLU A 170 2.12 -12.26 -17.65
C GLU A 170 1.03 -12.25 -16.56
N GLY A 171 0.37 -13.40 -16.34
CA GLY A 171 -0.67 -13.53 -15.32
C GLY A 171 -0.15 -13.37 -13.88
N GLN A 172 1.09 -13.78 -13.61
CA GLN A 172 1.71 -13.61 -12.30
C GLN A 172 2.13 -12.16 -12.06
N ILE A 173 2.63 -11.47 -13.10
CA ILE A 173 2.91 -10.03 -13.05
C ILE A 173 1.61 -9.25 -12.81
N GLN A 174 0.51 -9.67 -13.44
CA GLN A 174 -0.80 -9.06 -13.20
C GLN A 174 -1.24 -9.14 -11.74
N LEU A 175 -1.02 -10.28 -11.06
CA LEU A 175 -1.29 -10.40 -9.62
C LEU A 175 -0.45 -9.44 -8.77
N LEU A 176 0.82 -9.21 -9.15
CA LEU A 176 1.67 -8.21 -8.48
C LEU A 176 1.20 -6.78 -8.73
N ILE A 177 0.78 -6.44 -9.95
CA ILE A 177 0.21 -5.11 -10.26
C ILE A 177 -1.03 -4.86 -9.42
N GLU A 178 -1.90 -5.86 -9.29
CA GLU A 178 -3.09 -5.77 -8.47
C GLU A 178 -2.73 -5.58 -6.99
N ALA A 179 -1.73 -6.30 -6.47
CA ALA A 179 -1.24 -6.08 -5.10
C ALA A 179 -0.63 -4.69 -4.91
N ALA A 180 0.10 -4.17 -5.89
CA ALA A 180 0.76 -2.86 -5.83
C ALA A 180 -0.24 -1.68 -5.88
N GLN A 181 -1.45 -1.88 -6.41
CA GLN A 181 -2.51 -0.86 -6.41
C GLN A 181 -3.19 -0.65 -5.05
N ALA A 182 -2.94 -1.53 -4.09
CA ALA A 182 -3.45 -1.35 -2.73
C ALA A 182 -2.67 -0.25 -2.00
N ASP A 183 -3.29 0.40 -1.03
CA ASP A 183 -2.62 1.42 -0.21
C ASP A 183 -1.82 0.75 0.92
N TRP A 184 -0.50 0.74 0.79
CA TRP A 184 0.43 0.14 1.74
C TRP A 184 0.79 1.06 2.90
N HIS A 185 0.32 2.33 2.93
CA HIS A 185 0.52 3.21 4.09
C HIS A 185 -0.12 2.65 5.36
N ASP A 186 -1.28 2.00 5.18
CA ASP A 186 -2.10 1.44 6.26
C ASP A 186 -1.70 0.01 6.64
N VAL A 187 -0.67 -0.57 5.98
CA VAL A 187 -0.17 -1.92 6.22
C VAL A 187 1.18 -1.83 6.92
N GLU A 188 1.26 -2.34 8.15
CA GLU A 188 2.54 -2.51 8.84
C GLU A 188 3.35 -3.64 8.14
N PRO A 189 4.59 -3.38 7.69
CA PRO A 189 5.43 -4.38 7.03
C PRO A 189 5.99 -5.45 7.99
#